data_AF-A0A9D4XSP0-F1
#
_entry.id   AF-A0A9D4XSP0-F1
#
_cell.length_a   1.000
_cell.length_b   1.000
_cell.length_c   1.000
_cell.angle_alpha   90.00
_cell.angle_beta   90.00
_cell.angle_gamma   90.00
#
_symmetry.space_group_name_H-M   'P 1'
#
loop_
_entity.id
_entity.type
_entity.pdbx_description
1 polymer ?
#
loop_
_entity_poly.entity_id
_entity_poly.type
_entity_poly.pdbx_seq_one_letter_code
_entity_poly.pdbx_strand_id
1 'polypeptide(L)'
;MDSDNSDDNDQEFWALVEEEFMDDSDEEQQLQNSGSSSRRKRRTTIDRGREEGHNRLFNDYFSENPVYADVQFRRRFIMHRHKCTAAIRMLAYGSPADLVDEYV
;
A
#
# COMPACT_ATOMS: atom_id res chain seq x y z
N MET A 1 -1.13 20.57 -30.26
CA MET A 1 -1.99 20.46 -29.06
C MET A 1 -2.04 18.98 -28.79
N ASP A 2 -1.04 18.46 -28.10
CA ASP A 2 -0.94 17.03 -27.80
C ASP A 2 -1.57 16.83 -26.43
N SER A 3 -2.86 16.50 -26.43
CA SER A 3 -3.56 16.07 -25.23
C SER A 3 -3.31 14.57 -25.06
N ASP A 4 -2.23 14.22 -24.39
CA ASP A 4 -1.97 12.88 -23.86
C ASP A 4 -2.90 12.63 -22.67
N ASN A 5 -4.14 12.25 -22.98
CA ASN A 5 -5.14 11.82 -22.01
C ASN A 5 -4.93 10.32 -21.74
N SER A 6 -3.86 9.98 -21.03
CA SER A 6 -3.50 8.61 -20.65
C SER A 6 -3.73 8.37 -19.15
N ASP A 7 -4.93 8.67 -18.65
CA ASP A 7 -5.37 8.36 -17.27
C ASP A 7 -6.48 7.28 -17.24
N ASP A 8 -6.56 6.43 -18.26
CA ASP A 8 -7.57 5.35 -18.35
C ASP A 8 -7.25 4.11 -17.49
N ASN A 9 -6.51 4.23 -16.39
CA ASN A 9 -6.19 3.09 -15.50
C ASN A 9 -6.35 3.40 -13.99
N ASP A 10 -7.09 4.46 -13.65
CA ASP A 10 -7.43 4.74 -12.26
C ASP A 10 -8.79 4.16 -11.88
N GLN A 11 -9.71 4.05 -12.85
CA GLN A 11 -11.02 3.41 -12.66
C GLN A 11 -10.88 1.90 -12.38
N GLU A 12 -10.00 1.22 -13.10
CA GLU A 12 -9.69 -0.21 -12.89
C GLU A 12 -8.94 -0.46 -11.58
N PHE A 13 -8.07 0.47 -11.18
CA PHE A 13 -7.33 0.39 -9.93
C PHE A 13 -8.25 0.54 -8.72
N TRP A 14 -9.18 1.50 -8.78
CA TRP A 14 -10.17 1.72 -7.73
C TRP A 14 -11.23 0.61 -7.69
N ALA A 15 -11.70 0.14 -8.85
CA ALA A 15 -12.64 -0.98 -8.94
C ALA A 15 -12.07 -2.26 -8.33
N LEU A 16 -10.79 -2.58 -8.58
CA LEU A 16 -10.12 -3.74 -7.99
C LEU A 16 -9.98 -3.63 -6.46
N VAL A 17 -9.67 -2.43 -5.97
CA VAL A 17 -9.56 -2.17 -4.52
C VAL A 17 -10.94 -2.22 -3.85
N GLU A 18 -11.98 -1.71 -4.50
CA GLU A 18 -13.35 -1.68 -4.00
C GLU A 18 -14.03 -3.07 -4.05
N GLU A 19 -13.73 -3.88 -5.07
CA GLU A 19 -14.16 -5.28 -5.18
C GLU A 19 -13.55 -6.17 -4.07
N GLU A 20 -12.28 -5.96 -3.71
CA GLU A 20 -11.61 -6.71 -2.62
C GLU A 20 -11.96 -6.24 -1.21
N PHE A 21 -12.34 -4.96 -1.00
CA PHE A 21 -12.62 -4.40 0.33
C PHE A 21 -14.11 -4.41 0.73
N MET A 22 -15.04 -4.75 -0.17
CA MET A 22 -16.50 -4.77 0.09
C MET A 22 -17.15 -6.17 0.12
N ASP A 23 -16.43 -7.24 0.41
CA ASP A 23 -17.06 -8.48 0.91
C ASP A 23 -16.07 -9.30 1.75
N ASP A 24 -16.19 -9.17 3.07
CA ASP A 24 -15.83 -10.19 4.08
C ASP A 24 -16.05 -9.58 5.47
N SER A 25 -17.31 -9.19 5.75
CA SER A 25 -17.75 -9.03 7.14
C SER A 25 -18.25 -10.39 7.63
N ASP A 26 -17.43 -10.97 8.51
CA ASP A 26 -17.69 -12.03 9.48
C ASP A 26 -17.63 -13.49 9.01
N GLU A 27 -16.42 -14.09 9.00
CA GLU A 27 -16.25 -15.52 9.36
C GLU A 27 -14.83 -15.82 9.90
N GLU A 28 -14.54 -15.29 11.09
CA GLU A 28 -13.40 -15.70 11.91
C GLU A 28 -13.76 -16.97 12.69
N GLN A 29 -13.16 -18.12 12.34
CA GLN A 29 -12.63 -19.17 13.25
C GLN A 29 -12.33 -20.48 12.51
N GLN A 30 -11.05 -20.89 12.48
CA GLN A 30 -10.57 -22.22 12.91
C GLN A 30 -9.06 -22.43 12.63
N LEU A 31 -8.21 -21.91 13.52
CA LEU A 31 -6.84 -22.42 13.72
C LEU A 31 -6.93 -23.76 14.49
N GLN A 32 -7.45 -24.82 13.87
CA GLN A 32 -7.55 -26.13 14.52
C GLN A 32 -7.84 -27.26 13.53
N ASN A 33 -6.99 -27.47 12.51
CA ASN A 33 -6.91 -28.79 11.90
C ASN A 33 -5.48 -29.18 11.57
N SER A 34 -4.92 -29.99 12.48
CA SER A 34 -3.61 -30.60 12.44
C SER A 34 -3.54 -31.68 11.36
N GLY A 35 -3.03 -31.33 10.19
CA GLY A 35 -2.47 -32.29 9.23
C GLY A 35 -0.96 -32.40 9.45
N SER A 36 -0.47 -33.61 9.65
CA SER A 36 0.94 -33.98 9.89
C SER A 36 1.89 -33.56 8.76
N SER A 37 2.20 -32.27 8.67
CA SER A 37 3.25 -31.76 7.79
C SER A 37 4.61 -31.99 8.47
N SER A 38 5.45 -32.80 7.82
CA SER A 38 6.88 -33.01 8.09
C SER A 38 7.49 -31.82 8.84
N ARG A 39 8.27 -32.07 9.92
CA ARG A 39 8.92 -31.04 10.76
C ARG A 39 9.81 -30.11 9.94
N ARG A 40 9.21 -29.19 9.19
CA ARG A 40 9.87 -28.04 8.59
C ARG A 40 10.21 -27.18 9.77
N LYS A 41 11.51 -27.02 10.03
CA LYS A 41 12.03 -26.09 11.04
C LYS A 41 11.29 -24.77 10.86
N ARG A 42 10.52 -24.37 11.89
CA ARG A 42 9.79 -23.11 11.86
C ARG A 42 10.82 -22.00 11.58
N ARG A 43 10.56 -21.16 10.59
CA ARG A 43 11.36 -19.93 10.40
C ARG A 43 11.26 -19.15 11.69
N THR A 44 12.40 -18.82 12.28
CA THR A 44 12.45 -17.89 13.40
C THR A 44 12.20 -16.49 12.86
N THR A 45 11.20 -15.81 13.42
CA THR A 45 11.06 -14.37 13.22
C THR A 45 12.20 -13.70 13.96
N ILE A 46 13.03 -12.99 13.21
CA ILE A 46 14.09 -12.15 13.77
C ILE A 46 13.59 -10.72 13.66
N ASP A 47 13.73 -9.95 14.73
CA ASP A 47 13.46 -8.52 14.67
C ASP A 47 14.54 -7.86 13.79
N ARG A 48 14.07 -7.12 12.78
CA ARG A 48 14.92 -6.42 11.80
C ARG A 48 14.81 -4.91 11.94
N GLY A 49 14.28 -4.42 13.05
CA GLY A 49 14.00 -2.99 13.22
C GLY A 49 12.94 -2.53 12.24
N ARG A 50 11.75 -3.16 12.26
CA ARG A 50 10.65 -2.82 11.33
C ARG A 50 10.31 -1.33 11.35
N GLU A 51 10.29 -0.75 12.54
CA GLU A 51 10.01 0.67 12.77
C GLU A 51 11.10 1.57 12.18
N GLU A 52 12.38 1.27 12.43
CA GLU A 52 13.50 2.01 11.84
C GLU A 52 13.50 1.95 10.31
N GLY A 53 13.18 0.78 9.76
CA GLY A 53 13.01 0.59 8.32
C GLY A 53 11.85 1.43 7.75
N HIS A 54 10.72 1.48 8.45
CA HIS A 54 9.58 2.32 8.08
C HIS A 54 9.96 3.80 8.07
N ASN A 55 10.59 4.29 9.15
CA ASN A 55 10.99 5.68 9.28
C ASN A 55 11.98 6.10 8.18
N ARG A 56 12.95 5.23 7.86
CA ARG A 56 13.91 5.50 6.77
C ARG A 56 13.20 5.59 5.42
N LEU A 57 12.31 4.65 5.11
CA LEU A 57 11.55 4.66 3.86
C LEU A 57 10.65 5.90 3.75
N PHE A 58 9.98 6.28 4.84
CA PHE A 58 9.15 7.47 4.87
C PHE A 58 9.96 8.74 4.65
N ASN A 59 11.07 8.91 5.38
CA ASN A 59 11.92 10.09 5.27
C ASN A 59 12.55 10.23 3.87
N ASP A 60 12.92 9.12 3.24
CA ASP A 60 13.59 9.12 1.94
C ASP A 60 12.66 9.46 0.77
N TYR A 61 11.36 9.12 0.85
CA TYR A 61 10.44 9.15 -0.30
C TYR A 61 9.11 9.91 -0.08
N PHE A 62 8.64 10.00 1.17
CA PHE A 62 7.32 10.53 1.51
C PHE A 62 7.35 11.77 2.39
N SER A 63 8.51 12.15 2.93
CA SER A 63 8.68 13.42 3.64
C SER A 63 8.44 14.62 2.72
N GLU A 64 8.25 15.79 3.33
CA GLU A 64 8.04 17.06 2.64
C GLU A 64 9.25 17.44 1.76
N ASN A 65 10.46 17.04 2.16
CA ASN A 65 11.70 17.24 1.42
C ASN A 65 12.37 15.87 1.20
N PRO A 66 11.89 15.05 0.24
CA PRO A 66 12.39 13.69 0.05
C PRO A 66 13.82 13.69 -0.49
N VAL A 67 14.64 12.77 0.00
CA VAL A 67 16.03 12.58 -0.45
C VAL A 67 16.10 12.12 -1.91
N TYR A 68 15.10 11.37 -2.37
CA TYR A 68 15.03 10.82 -3.71
C TYR A 68 13.83 11.36 -4.49
N ALA A 69 14.06 11.70 -5.76
CA ALA A 69 13.02 12.18 -6.66
C ALA A 69 12.10 11.04 -7.15
N ASP A 70 10.90 11.40 -7.60
CA ASP A 70 9.86 10.47 -8.06
C ASP A 70 10.33 9.46 -9.13
N VAL A 71 11.25 9.87 -10.00
CA VAL A 71 11.83 8.99 -11.02
C VAL A 71 12.52 7.78 -10.40
N GLN A 72 13.19 7.98 -9.26
CA GLN A 72 13.88 6.89 -8.54
C GLN A 72 12.89 6.01 -7.80
N PHE A 73 11.81 6.59 -7.25
CA PHE A 73 10.70 5.83 -6.66
C PHE A 73 10.07 4.89 -7.71
N ARG A 74 9.72 5.42 -8.88
CA ARG A 74 9.17 4.64 -10.01
C ARG A 74 10.12 3.54 -10.46
N ARG A 75 11.43 3.81 -10.56
CA ARG A 75 12.42 2.78 -10.95
C ARG A 75 12.57 1.68 -9.90
N ARG A 76 12.47 2.01 -8.61
CA ARG A 76 12.70 1.05 -7.51
C ARG A 76 11.46 0.22 -7.19
N PHE A 77 10.30 0.86 -7.12
CA PHE A 77 9.06 0.24 -6.71
C PHE A 77 8.14 -0.11 -7.89
N ILE A 78 8.45 0.37 -9.10
CA ILE A 78 7.69 0.09 -10.33
C ILE A 78 6.22 0.56 -10.19
N MET A 79 5.95 1.44 -9.24
CA MET A 79 4.64 2.04 -8.99
C MET A 79 4.73 3.55 -9.07
N HIS A 80 3.62 4.16 -9.48
CA HIS A 80 3.47 5.60 -9.40
C HIS A 80 3.31 6.05 -7.94
N ARG A 81 3.95 7.17 -7.58
CA ARG A 81 3.97 7.68 -6.21
C ARG A 81 2.57 7.99 -5.70
N HIS A 82 1.72 8.60 -6.54
CA HIS A 82 0.33 8.93 -6.19
C HIS A 82 -0.50 7.70 -5.78
N LYS A 83 -0.37 6.57 -6.49
CA LYS A 83 -1.07 5.31 -6.15
C LYS A 83 -0.63 4.78 -4.79
N CYS A 84 0.68 4.84 -4.51
CA CYS A 84 1.22 4.45 -3.21
C CYS A 84 0.72 5.36 -2.08
N THR A 85 0.73 6.69 -2.28
CA THR A 85 0.19 7.62 -1.28
C THR A 85 -1.31 7.44 -1.06
N ALA A 86 -2.09 7.19 -2.12
CA ALA A 86 -3.52 6.94 -2.01
C ALA A 86 -3.79 5.65 -1.22
N ALA A 87 -3.07 4.56 -1.53
CA ALA A 87 -3.12 3.31 -0.78
C ALA A 87 -2.77 3.49 0.71
N ILE A 88 -1.66 4.20 1.01
CA ILE A 88 -1.25 4.48 2.39
C ILE A 88 -2.31 5.30 3.14
N ARG A 89 -2.89 6.32 2.50
CA ARG A 89 -3.93 7.17 3.09
C ARG A 89 -5.21 6.38 3.35
N MET A 90 -5.65 5.53 2.44
CA MET A 90 -6.81 4.68 2.69
C MET A 90 -6.57 3.67 3.80
N LEU A 91 -5.39 3.03 3.87
CA LEU A 91 -5.06 2.10 4.94
C LEU A 91 -4.94 2.80 6.32
N ALA A 92 -4.50 4.06 6.34
CA ALA A 92 -4.35 4.83 7.57
C ALA A 92 -5.65 5.52 8.02
N TYR A 93 -6.51 5.96 7.09
CA TYR A 93 -7.64 6.84 7.35
C TYR A 93 -9.00 6.32 6.84
N GLY A 94 -9.03 5.24 6.06
CA GLY A 94 -10.27 4.61 5.57
C GLY A 94 -11.05 5.42 4.53
N SER A 95 -10.43 6.40 3.86
CA SER A 95 -11.11 7.28 2.90
C SER A 95 -10.23 7.62 1.68
N PRO A 96 -10.74 7.50 0.44
CA PRO A 96 -10.03 7.93 -0.76
C PRO A 96 -9.86 9.45 -0.74
N ALA A 97 -8.67 9.91 -1.13
CA ALA A 97 -8.13 11.24 -0.81
C ALA A 97 -8.75 12.42 -1.58
N ASP A 98 -10.08 12.51 -1.69
CA ASP A 98 -10.80 13.53 -2.47
C ASP A 98 -11.85 14.34 -1.67
N LEU A 99 -11.68 14.43 -0.34
CA LEU A 99 -12.50 15.28 0.55
C LEU A 99 -11.70 16.39 1.28
N VAL A 100 -10.45 16.65 0.89
CA VAL A 100 -9.57 17.59 1.62
C VAL A 100 -9.20 18.85 0.84
N ASP A 101 -9.91 19.17 -0.25
CA ASP A 101 -9.75 20.45 -0.98
C ASP A 101 -11.01 21.35 -0.87
N GLU A 102 -11.69 21.28 0.26
CA GLU A 102 -12.59 22.36 0.70
C GLU A 102 -12.26 22.73 2.15
N TYR A 103 -11.28 23.63 2.33
CA TYR A 103 -11.24 24.54 3.48
C TYR A 103 -10.43 25.80 3.13
N VAL A 104 -11.17 26.77 2.57
CA VAL A 104 -10.89 28.21 2.35
C VAL A 104 -9.88 28.60 1.27
#